data_AF-A0A0C3F794-F1
#
_entry.id   AF-A0A0C3F794-F1
#
_cell.length_a   1.000
_cell.length_b   1.000
_cell.length_c   1.000
_cell.angle_alpha   90.00
_cell.angle_beta   90.00
_cell.angle_gamma   90.00
#
_symmetry.space_group_name_H-M   'P 1'
#
loop_
_entity.id
_entity.type
_entity.pdbx_description
1 polymer ?
#
loop_
_entity_poly.entity_id
_entity_poly.type
_entity_poly.pdbx_seq_one_letter_code
_entity_poly.pdbx_strand_id
1 'polypeptide(L)'
;MFGRKKKKTSFEPDIGQPPDEPELYTEHQQYTEHQHEHHSRSHQQMGRSNVQQILNNLASSPNDFASGIALCIKALAESTASPPASPIMIEYRGRRMAFGRRNLERMDGHEAIRMAVRTIYPQGNIPDSQRFIAEASLFTEDGRADRRVVGIDLDSWVELLPYINSLFLRVDAPPTSPRDRDRDRDRDRDRYRDRDRDRERERERPRRESLPGVERRDEYTQPAEPSGSGLDRSQSQHEGFPPPE
;
A
#
# COMPACT_ATOMS: atom_id res chain seq x y z
N MET A 1 26.51 -42.53 -29.28
CA MET A 1 25.97 -43.52 -30.24
C MET A 1 24.58 -43.96 -29.78
N PHE A 2 23.61 -43.82 -30.69
CA PHE A 2 22.30 -44.47 -30.87
C PHE A 2 21.57 -45.22 -29.73
N GLY A 3 20.27 -44.95 -29.59
CA GLY A 3 19.33 -45.91 -28.97
C GLY A 3 17.85 -45.50 -28.81
N ARG A 4 17.19 -45.07 -29.89
CA ARG A 4 15.77 -45.33 -30.31
C ARG A 4 14.68 -45.59 -29.22
N LYS A 5 13.70 -44.69 -29.11
CA LYS A 5 12.28 -44.79 -29.58
C LYS A 5 11.51 -46.07 -29.20
N LYS A 6 10.38 -45.93 -28.48
CA LYS A 6 9.05 -46.47 -28.89
C LYS A 6 7.91 -45.57 -28.42
N LYS A 7 7.11 -45.14 -29.40
CA LYS A 7 5.77 -44.56 -29.28
C LYS A 7 4.77 -45.66 -28.92
N LYS A 8 3.74 -45.34 -28.13
CA LYS A 8 2.44 -46.03 -28.16
C LYS A 8 1.32 -44.99 -28.20
N THR A 9 0.76 -44.89 -29.40
CA THR A 9 -0.64 -44.60 -29.76
C THR A 9 -1.58 -45.52 -28.96
N SER A 10 -2.87 -45.33 -28.75
CA SER A 10 -3.95 -44.41 -29.14
C SER A 10 -5.21 -45.19 -28.74
N PHE A 11 -6.21 -44.60 -28.09
CA PHE A 11 -7.64 -44.89 -28.31
C PHE A 11 -8.46 -44.02 -27.36
N GLU A 12 -9.01 -42.91 -27.83
CA GLU A 12 -10.21 -42.34 -27.22
C GLU A 12 -11.34 -42.50 -28.24
N PRO A 13 -12.49 -43.06 -27.83
CA PRO A 13 -13.65 -43.20 -28.70
C PRO A 13 -14.28 -41.84 -28.95
N ASP A 14 -14.54 -41.59 -30.22
CA ASP A 14 -15.30 -40.48 -30.77
C ASP A 14 -16.76 -40.57 -30.27
N ILE A 15 -17.08 -39.80 -29.24
CA ILE A 15 -18.44 -39.66 -28.72
C ILE A 15 -19.09 -38.49 -29.43
N GLY A 16 -19.84 -38.82 -30.48
CA GLY A 16 -21.12 -38.24 -30.82
C GLY A 16 -21.18 -36.71 -30.75
N GLN A 17 -20.77 -36.10 -31.86
CA GLN A 17 -21.18 -34.74 -32.21
C GLN A 17 -22.73 -34.69 -32.24
N PRO A 18 -23.40 -33.92 -31.38
CA PRO A 18 -24.84 -33.72 -31.50
C PRO A 18 -25.14 -32.95 -32.80
N PRO A 19 -26.25 -33.25 -33.47
CA PRO A 19 -26.64 -32.60 -34.71
C PRO A 19 -26.88 -31.10 -34.49
N ASP A 20 -26.47 -30.31 -35.47
CA ASP A 20 -26.76 -28.87 -35.57
C ASP A 20 -28.28 -28.65 -35.50
N GLU A 21 -28.78 -28.21 -34.35
CA GLU A 21 -30.12 -27.67 -34.21
C GLU A 21 -30.13 -26.24 -34.78
N PRO A 22 -31.04 -25.91 -35.72
CA PRO A 22 -31.17 -24.55 -36.21
C PRO A 22 -31.68 -23.64 -35.08
N GLU A 23 -30.93 -22.58 -34.80
CA GLU A 23 -31.29 -21.50 -33.87
C GLU A 23 -32.61 -20.84 -34.27
N LEU A 24 -33.71 -21.35 -33.72
CA LEU A 24 -35.02 -20.71 -33.76
C LEU A 24 -35.12 -19.71 -32.60
N TYR A 25 -35.04 -18.43 -32.97
CA TYR A 25 -35.72 -17.29 -32.34
C TYR A 25 -35.81 -17.27 -30.80
N THR A 26 -34.96 -16.45 -30.17
CA THR A 26 -35.29 -15.80 -28.88
C THR A 26 -34.93 -14.32 -28.89
N GLU A 27 -35.26 -13.64 -29.99
CA GLU A 27 -35.16 -12.18 -30.10
C GLU A 27 -36.46 -11.50 -29.63
N HIS A 28 -37.03 -11.83 -28.46
CA HIS A 28 -38.24 -11.13 -27.98
C HIS A 28 -38.54 -11.24 -26.47
N GLN A 29 -37.53 -11.08 -25.59
CA GLN A 29 -37.78 -10.84 -24.15
C GLN A 29 -36.94 -9.72 -23.52
N GLN A 30 -36.17 -8.95 -24.28
CA GLN A 30 -35.27 -7.93 -23.71
C GLN A 30 -35.88 -6.52 -23.51
N TYR A 31 -37.17 -6.30 -23.79
CA TYR A 31 -37.75 -4.95 -23.73
C TYR A 31 -38.67 -4.65 -22.53
N THR A 32 -38.90 -5.59 -21.62
CA THR A 32 -39.80 -5.36 -20.46
C THR A 32 -39.11 -5.42 -19.09
N GLU A 33 -37.82 -5.74 -19.01
CA GLU A 33 -37.10 -5.86 -17.73
C GLU A 33 -36.25 -4.63 -17.37
N HIS A 34 -36.05 -3.69 -18.30
CA HIS A 34 -35.22 -2.50 -18.06
C HIS A 34 -35.92 -1.33 -17.35
N GLN A 35 -37.23 -1.40 -17.05
CA GLN A 35 -37.93 -0.30 -16.35
C GLN A 35 -38.20 -0.54 -14.86
N HIS A 36 -38.09 -1.78 -14.35
CA HIS A 36 -38.33 -2.05 -12.93
C HIS A 36 -37.09 -1.97 -12.04
N GLU A 37 -35.86 -2.02 -12.58
CA GLU A 37 -34.65 -1.89 -11.74
C GLU A 37 -34.31 -0.44 -11.34
N HIS A 38 -34.79 0.57 -12.07
CA HIS A 38 -34.48 1.97 -11.75
C HIS A 38 -35.27 2.53 -10.55
N HIS A 39 -36.39 1.92 -10.17
CA HIS A 39 -37.21 2.39 -9.03
C HIS A 39 -36.82 1.76 -7.68
N SER A 40 -36.10 0.64 -7.69
CA SER A 40 -35.68 -0.04 -6.45
C SER A 40 -34.37 0.49 -5.86
N ARG A 41 -33.52 1.14 -6.67
CA ARG A 41 -32.24 1.70 -6.21
C ARG A 41 -32.36 3.05 -5.48
N SER A 42 -33.39 3.85 -5.75
CA SER A 42 -33.59 5.14 -5.10
C SER A 42 -34.15 5.04 -3.68
N HIS A 43 -34.82 3.94 -3.32
CA HIS A 43 -35.43 3.80 -2.00
C HIS A 43 -34.48 3.39 -0.88
N GLN A 44 -33.37 2.71 -1.17
CA GLN A 44 -32.39 2.33 -0.14
C GLN A 44 -31.48 3.48 0.31
N GLN A 45 -31.29 4.50 -0.54
CA GLN A 45 -30.36 5.59 -0.25
C GLN A 45 -30.96 6.68 0.65
N MET A 46 -32.28 6.89 0.62
CA MET A 46 -32.96 7.86 1.50
C MET A 46 -33.23 7.35 2.94
N GLY A 47 -33.25 6.04 3.18
CA GLY A 47 -33.54 5.48 4.50
C GLY A 47 -32.39 5.62 5.51
N ARG A 48 -31.14 5.49 5.06
CA ARG A 48 -29.96 5.49 5.94
C ARG A 48 -29.58 6.86 6.48
N SER A 49 -29.73 7.91 5.67
CA SER A 49 -29.47 9.29 6.10
C SER A 49 -30.44 9.73 7.21
N ASN A 50 -31.69 9.25 7.15
CA ASN A 50 -32.72 9.60 8.12
C ASN A 50 -32.43 8.97 9.50
N VAL A 51 -31.99 7.71 9.55
CA VAL A 51 -31.66 7.04 10.84
C VAL A 51 -30.49 7.72 11.55
N GLN A 52 -29.42 8.11 10.84
CA GLN A 52 -28.30 8.83 11.46
C GLN A 52 -28.69 10.23 11.94
N GLN A 53 -29.55 10.94 11.20
CA GLN A 53 -30.08 12.24 11.64
C GLN A 53 -30.93 12.09 12.91
N ILE A 54 -31.80 11.08 12.96
CA ILE A 54 -32.62 10.79 14.15
C ILE A 54 -31.73 10.45 15.36
N LEU A 55 -30.71 9.61 15.18
CA LEU A 55 -29.78 9.26 16.25
C LEU A 55 -28.97 10.47 16.75
N ASN A 56 -28.50 11.33 15.85
CA ASN A 56 -27.81 12.56 16.25
C ASN A 56 -28.75 13.52 16.99
N ASN A 57 -30.00 13.66 16.55
CA ASN A 57 -31.00 14.47 17.25
C ASN A 57 -31.32 13.91 18.65
N LEU A 58 -31.47 12.58 18.77
CA LEU A 58 -31.69 11.92 20.05
C LEU A 58 -30.46 12.03 20.98
N ALA A 59 -29.25 11.94 20.44
CA ALA A 59 -28.02 12.13 21.22
C ALA A 59 -27.89 13.57 21.75
N SER A 60 -28.38 14.57 21.00
CA SER A 60 -28.43 15.97 21.44
C SER A 60 -29.68 16.34 22.28
N SER A 61 -30.54 15.36 22.56
CA SER A 61 -31.78 15.57 23.30
C SER A 61 -31.50 16.03 24.75
N PRO A 62 -32.31 16.94 25.32
CA PRO A 62 -32.22 17.31 26.74
C PRO A 62 -32.69 16.18 27.69
N ASN A 63 -33.19 15.06 27.16
CA ASN A 63 -33.57 13.90 27.94
C ASN A 63 -32.37 12.94 28.07
N ASP A 64 -31.79 12.87 29.27
CA ASP A 64 -30.60 12.06 29.60
C ASP A 64 -30.74 10.57 29.25
N PHE A 65 -31.96 10.02 29.38
CA PHE A 65 -32.20 8.61 29.05
C PHE A 65 -32.19 8.39 27.53
N ALA A 66 -32.86 9.27 26.78
CA ALA A 66 -32.89 9.20 25.32
C ALA A 66 -31.50 9.46 24.70
N SER A 67 -30.75 10.42 25.24
CA SER A 67 -29.39 10.71 24.80
C SER A 67 -28.43 9.56 25.13
N GLY A 68 -28.54 8.98 26.33
CA GLY A 68 -27.77 7.79 26.72
C GLY A 68 -27.99 6.61 25.78
N ILE A 69 -29.25 6.27 25.46
CA ILE A 69 -29.57 5.20 24.51
C ILE A 69 -29.02 5.52 23.11
N ALA A 70 -29.18 6.76 22.64
CA ALA A 70 -28.70 7.16 21.32
C ALA A 70 -27.17 7.05 21.21
N LEU A 71 -26.44 7.44 22.25
CA LEU A 71 -24.98 7.28 22.32
C LEU A 71 -24.56 5.81 22.33
N CYS A 72 -25.25 4.95 23.09
CA CYS A 72 -24.99 3.50 23.08
C CYS A 72 -25.25 2.88 21.69
N ILE A 73 -26.37 3.23 21.04
CA ILE A 73 -26.67 2.75 19.69
C ILE A 73 -25.67 3.30 18.69
N LYS A 74 -25.24 4.55 18.83
CA LYS A 74 -24.21 5.15 17.96
C LYS A 74 -22.87 4.43 18.10
N ALA A 75 -22.41 4.19 19.33
CA ALA A 75 -21.20 3.41 19.59
C ALA A 75 -21.30 1.96 19.06
N LEU A 76 -22.49 1.34 19.16
CA LEU A 76 -22.74 0.02 18.59
C LEU A 76 -22.77 0.07 17.06
N ALA A 77 -23.35 1.11 16.47
CA ALA A 77 -23.40 1.31 15.03
C ALA A 77 -22.01 1.60 14.47
N GLU A 78 -21.16 2.34 15.19
CA GLU A 78 -19.76 2.58 14.86
C GLU A 78 -18.93 1.30 15.00
N SER A 79 -19.16 0.48 16.04
CA SER A 79 -18.48 -0.82 16.19
C SER A 79 -18.94 -1.86 15.16
N THR A 80 -20.17 -1.73 14.66
CA THR A 80 -20.76 -2.62 13.63
C THR A 80 -20.76 -2.01 12.23
N ALA A 81 -20.22 -0.80 12.06
CA ALA A 81 -20.01 -0.18 10.77
C ALA A 81 -18.97 -1.00 10.02
N SER A 82 -19.43 -2.10 9.44
CA SER A 82 -18.63 -2.92 8.56
C SER A 82 -18.16 -2.00 7.46
N PRO A 83 -16.84 -1.88 7.27
CA PRO A 83 -16.30 -1.03 6.23
C PRO A 83 -16.92 -1.42 4.90
N PRO A 84 -17.09 -0.45 3.99
CA PRO A 84 -17.94 -0.61 2.83
C PRO A 84 -17.57 -1.91 2.09
N ALA A 85 -18.61 -2.64 1.65
CA ALA A 85 -18.50 -3.85 0.83
C ALA A 85 -17.85 -3.58 -0.56
N SER A 86 -17.22 -2.42 -0.72
CA SER A 86 -16.46 -2.03 -1.90
C SER A 86 -15.26 -2.96 -2.10
N PRO A 87 -14.91 -3.24 -3.36
CA PRO A 87 -13.68 -3.95 -3.67
C PRO A 87 -12.47 -3.17 -3.18
N ILE A 88 -11.39 -3.88 -2.85
CA ILE A 88 -10.10 -3.28 -2.54
C ILE A 88 -9.42 -2.93 -3.85
N MET A 89 -8.99 -1.69 -3.99
CA MET A 89 -8.22 -1.27 -5.15
C MET A 89 -6.74 -1.54 -4.91
N ILE A 90 -6.14 -2.44 -5.69
CA ILE A 90 -4.72 -2.81 -5.57
C ILE A 90 -3.93 -2.16 -6.72
N GLU A 91 -2.85 -1.47 -6.37
CA GLU A 91 -1.93 -0.83 -7.31
C GLU A 91 -0.54 -1.49 -7.28
N TYR A 92 -0.03 -1.85 -8.45
CA TYR A 92 1.31 -2.39 -8.62
C TYR A 92 1.94 -1.85 -9.92
N ARG A 93 3.11 -1.22 -9.81
CA ARG A 93 3.86 -0.62 -10.93
C ARG A 93 3.01 0.32 -11.81
N GLY A 94 2.21 1.18 -11.18
CA GLY A 94 1.35 2.15 -11.85
C GLY A 94 0.11 1.55 -12.53
N ARG A 95 -0.13 0.24 -12.39
CA ARG A 95 -1.38 -0.41 -12.80
C ARG A 95 -2.26 -0.67 -11.60
N ARG A 96 -3.55 -0.38 -11.73
CA ARG A 96 -4.53 -0.51 -10.65
C ARG A 96 -5.66 -1.44 -11.07
N MET A 97 -6.07 -2.33 -10.16
CA MET A 97 -7.17 -3.27 -10.38
C MET A 97 -8.00 -3.46 -9.11
N ALA A 98 -9.28 -3.72 -9.26
CA ALA A 98 -10.21 -3.95 -8.16
C ALA A 98 -10.27 -5.45 -7.81
N PHE A 99 -10.19 -5.78 -6.53
CA PHE A 99 -10.28 -7.15 -6.03
C PHE A 99 -11.41 -7.27 -5.01
N GLY A 100 -12.18 -8.34 -5.13
CA GLY A 100 -13.26 -8.65 -4.19
C GLY A 100 -12.71 -8.97 -2.80
N ARG A 101 -13.22 -8.27 -1.78
CA ARG A 101 -12.80 -8.41 -0.38
C ARG A 101 -12.85 -9.86 0.12
N ARG A 102 -13.97 -10.55 -0.15
CA ARG A 102 -14.20 -11.95 0.22
C ARG A 102 -13.24 -12.94 -0.44
N ASN A 103 -12.72 -12.62 -1.63
CA ASN A 103 -11.75 -13.49 -2.28
C ASN A 103 -10.39 -13.35 -1.59
N LEU A 104 -10.00 -12.13 -1.23
CA LEU A 104 -8.75 -11.84 -0.54
C LEU A 104 -8.73 -12.33 0.91
N GLU A 105 -9.89 -12.33 1.58
CA GLU A 105 -10.07 -12.82 2.96
C GLU A 105 -9.82 -14.33 3.11
N ARG A 106 -10.01 -15.10 2.04
CA ARG A 106 -9.84 -16.57 2.05
C ARG A 106 -8.39 -17.02 1.90
N MET A 107 -7.48 -16.08 1.64
CA MET A 107 -6.08 -16.35 1.35
C MET A 107 -5.21 -15.74 2.44
N ASP A 108 -4.04 -16.32 2.65
CA ASP A 108 -2.99 -15.67 3.43
C ASP A 108 -2.54 -14.36 2.75
N GLY A 109 -2.08 -13.38 3.52
CA GLY A 109 -1.69 -12.07 3.01
C GLY A 109 -0.62 -12.16 1.92
N HIS A 110 0.35 -13.07 2.09
CA HIS A 110 1.38 -13.32 1.08
C HIS A 110 0.82 -13.94 -0.20
N GLU A 111 -0.13 -14.87 -0.09
CA GLU A 111 -0.75 -15.51 -1.25
C GLU A 111 -1.65 -14.53 -2.01
N ALA A 112 -2.46 -13.77 -1.28
CA ALA A 112 -3.33 -12.73 -1.81
C ALA A 112 -2.54 -11.68 -2.62
N ILE A 113 -1.41 -11.22 -2.09
CA ILE A 113 -0.51 -10.31 -2.80
C ILE A 113 0.04 -10.94 -4.07
N ARG A 114 0.58 -12.16 -4.01
CA ARG A 114 1.13 -12.83 -5.21
C ARG A 114 0.07 -13.01 -6.29
N MET A 115 -1.14 -13.44 -5.89
CA MET A 115 -2.27 -13.59 -6.80
C MET A 115 -2.63 -12.24 -7.44
N ALA A 116 -2.72 -11.17 -6.64
CA ALA A 116 -3.04 -9.83 -7.15
C ALA A 116 -1.97 -9.33 -8.13
N VAL A 117 -0.69 -9.48 -7.81
CA VAL A 117 0.42 -9.07 -8.68
C VAL A 117 0.44 -9.88 -9.98
N ARG A 118 0.24 -11.20 -9.93
CA ARG A 118 0.13 -12.06 -11.13
C ARG A 118 -1.06 -11.66 -12.00
N THR A 119 -2.15 -11.22 -11.39
CA THR A 119 -3.35 -10.77 -12.13
C THR A 119 -3.15 -9.39 -12.76
N ILE A 120 -2.56 -8.43 -12.04
CA ILE A 120 -2.27 -7.07 -12.56
C ILE A 120 -1.17 -7.08 -13.62
N TYR A 121 -0.18 -7.96 -13.46
CA TYR A 121 1.02 -8.02 -14.28
C TYR A 121 1.33 -9.45 -14.74
N PRO A 122 0.49 -10.05 -15.60
CA PRO A 122 0.59 -11.46 -15.99
C PRO A 122 1.83 -11.80 -16.82
N GLN A 123 2.42 -10.80 -17.48
CA GLN A 123 3.65 -10.99 -18.28
C GLN A 123 4.92 -11.00 -17.42
N GLY A 124 4.83 -10.64 -16.13
CA GLY A 124 6.00 -10.63 -15.25
C GLY A 124 6.31 -12.01 -14.71
N ASN A 125 7.52 -12.49 -14.99
CA ASN A 125 8.08 -13.58 -14.22
C ASN A 125 8.44 -13.06 -12.83
N ILE A 126 7.53 -13.28 -11.86
CA ILE A 126 7.72 -12.89 -10.47
C ILE A 126 8.32 -14.10 -9.74
N PRO A 127 9.59 -14.02 -9.29
CA PRO A 127 10.19 -15.11 -8.54
C PRO A 127 9.39 -15.41 -7.26
N ASP A 128 9.30 -16.68 -6.85
CA ASP A 128 8.63 -17.02 -5.60
C ASP A 128 9.37 -16.51 -4.35
N SER A 129 10.66 -16.18 -4.50
CA SER A 129 11.46 -15.52 -3.46
C SER A 129 11.26 -14.01 -3.40
N GLN A 130 10.49 -13.41 -4.31
CA GLN A 130 10.27 -11.98 -4.35
C GLN A 130 9.47 -11.54 -3.12
N ARG A 131 10.05 -10.63 -2.34
CA ARG A 131 9.38 -9.99 -1.21
C ARG A 131 8.67 -8.73 -1.69
N PHE A 132 7.49 -8.51 -1.12
CA PHE A 132 6.66 -7.35 -1.39
C PHE A 132 6.49 -6.55 -0.11
N ILE A 133 6.56 -5.24 -0.23
CA ILE A 133 6.14 -4.30 0.80
C ILE A 133 4.71 -3.92 0.47
N ALA A 134 3.82 -4.14 1.43
CA ALA A 134 2.42 -3.76 1.33
C ALA A 134 2.19 -2.48 2.13
N GLU A 135 1.68 -1.47 1.44
CA GLU A 135 1.29 -0.19 1.99
C GLU A 135 -0.21 -0.01 1.71
N ALA A 136 -1.00 0.56 2.62
CA ALA A 136 -2.43 0.76 2.38
C ALA A 136 -2.92 2.12 2.86
N SER A 137 -3.93 2.65 2.14
CA SER A 137 -4.82 3.66 2.68
C SER A 137 -6.00 2.97 3.34
N LEU A 138 -6.30 3.30 4.59
CA LEU A 138 -7.40 2.72 5.35
C LEU A 138 -8.65 3.60 5.26
N PHE A 139 -9.81 3.04 5.59
CA PHE A 139 -11.00 3.83 5.88
C PHE A 139 -10.87 4.46 7.28
N THR A 140 -11.29 5.71 7.41
CA THR A 140 -11.52 6.37 8.69
C THR A 140 -12.79 5.81 9.33
N GLU A 141 -13.00 6.10 10.61
CA GLU A 141 -14.22 5.73 11.34
C GLU A 141 -15.49 6.25 10.65
N ASP A 142 -15.42 7.45 10.03
CA ASP A 142 -16.50 8.02 9.21
C ASP A 142 -16.75 7.30 7.87
N GLY A 143 -16.02 6.22 7.58
CA GLY A 143 -16.10 5.46 6.32
C GLY A 143 -15.48 6.17 5.11
N ARG A 144 -14.73 7.26 5.32
CA ARG A 144 -14.01 7.97 4.25
C ARG A 144 -12.63 7.36 4.06
N ALA A 145 -12.07 7.45 2.85
CA ALA A 145 -10.71 7.02 2.62
C ALA A 145 -9.73 7.98 3.31
N ASP A 146 -8.89 7.47 4.21
CA ASP A 146 -7.75 8.22 4.75
C ASP A 146 -6.74 8.47 3.61
N ARG A 147 -6.11 9.65 3.64
CA ARG A 147 -5.05 10.02 2.70
C ARG A 147 -3.70 9.46 3.11
N ARG A 148 -3.55 9.09 4.38
CA ARG A 148 -2.31 8.52 4.90
C ARG A 148 -2.15 7.09 4.40
N VAL A 149 -0.90 6.76 4.08
CA VAL A 149 -0.51 5.41 3.68
C VAL A 149 0.30 4.81 4.81
N VAL A 150 -0.06 3.61 5.24
CA VAL A 150 0.58 2.89 6.34
C VAL A 150 1.09 1.53 5.86
N GLY A 151 2.20 1.07 6.42
CA GLY A 151 2.68 -0.29 6.18
C GLY A 151 1.72 -1.31 6.78
N ILE A 152 1.45 -2.39 6.05
CA ILE A 152 0.56 -3.46 6.47
C ILE A 152 1.38 -4.67 6.91
N ASP A 153 1.08 -5.16 8.11
CA ASP A 153 1.56 -6.46 8.57
C ASP A 153 0.71 -7.56 7.90
N LEU A 154 1.38 -8.49 7.22
CA LEU A 154 0.72 -9.57 6.49
C LEU A 154 0.21 -10.67 7.42
N ASP A 155 0.75 -10.77 8.64
CA ASP A 155 0.23 -11.69 9.65
C ASP A 155 -1.14 -11.22 10.19
N SER A 156 -1.40 -9.91 10.14
CA SER A 156 -2.70 -9.30 10.50
C SER A 156 -3.63 -9.11 9.31
N TRP A 157 -3.38 -9.79 8.19
CA TRP A 157 -4.09 -9.58 6.92
C TRP A 157 -5.61 -9.65 7.05
N VAL A 158 -6.13 -10.72 7.65
CA VAL A 158 -7.59 -10.96 7.78
C VAL A 158 -8.27 -9.89 8.63
N GLU A 159 -7.60 -9.44 9.70
CA GLU A 159 -8.13 -8.43 10.62
C GLU A 159 -8.11 -7.03 10.02
N LEU A 160 -7.04 -6.70 9.29
CA LEU A 160 -6.87 -5.40 8.64
C LEU A 160 -7.72 -5.29 7.38
N LEU A 161 -8.00 -6.42 6.73
CA LEU A 161 -8.66 -6.48 5.43
C LEU A 161 -9.85 -5.53 5.38
N PRO A 162 -10.89 -5.66 6.24
CA PRO A 162 -12.09 -4.83 6.20
C PRO A 162 -11.76 -3.33 6.07
N TYR A 163 -10.78 -2.84 6.81
CA TYR A 163 -10.45 -1.42 6.87
C TYR A 163 -9.63 -0.92 5.67
N ILE A 164 -9.08 -1.80 4.85
CA ILE A 164 -8.29 -1.41 3.66
C ILE A 164 -9.21 -0.83 2.59
N ASN A 165 -8.93 0.40 2.16
CA ASN A 165 -9.56 1.05 1.00
C ASN A 165 -8.76 0.81 -0.29
N SER A 166 -7.46 1.08 -0.25
CA SER A 166 -6.54 0.85 -1.38
C SER A 166 -5.23 0.27 -0.87
N LEU A 167 -4.65 -0.65 -1.64
CA LEU A 167 -3.40 -1.34 -1.33
C LEU A 167 -2.37 -1.00 -2.41
N PHE A 168 -1.20 -0.56 -1.99
CA PHE A 168 -0.07 -0.19 -2.82
C PHE A 168 1.03 -1.24 -2.61
N LEU A 169 1.39 -1.92 -3.69
CA LEU A 169 2.36 -3.00 -3.66
C LEU A 169 3.69 -2.50 -4.24
N ARG A 170 4.75 -2.64 -3.46
CA ARG A 170 6.11 -2.34 -3.89
C ARG A 170 6.97 -3.59 -3.78
N VAL A 171 7.93 -3.69 -4.68
CA VAL A 171 8.92 -4.76 -4.63
C VAL A 171 9.96 -4.35 -3.60
N ASP A 172 10.13 -5.13 -2.54
CA ASP A 172 11.28 -4.95 -1.67
C ASP A 172 12.50 -5.32 -2.49
N ALA A 173 13.35 -4.34 -2.80
CA ALA A 173 14.61 -4.66 -3.45
C ALA A 173 15.33 -5.62 -2.50
N PRO A 174 15.80 -6.79 -2.97
CA PRO A 174 16.58 -7.65 -2.10
C PRO A 174 17.68 -6.79 -1.48
N PRO A 175 17.93 -6.91 -0.16
CA PRO A 175 19.06 -6.20 0.44
C PRO A 175 20.25 -6.50 -0.46
N THR A 176 20.92 -5.44 -0.92
CA THR A 176 22.14 -5.52 -1.73
C THR A 176 22.95 -6.70 -1.20
N SER A 177 23.29 -7.61 -2.11
CA SER A 177 23.70 -9.00 -1.87
C SER A 177 24.53 -9.20 -0.59
N PRO A 178 24.63 -10.41 -0.02
CA PRO A 178 25.53 -10.68 1.11
C PRO A 178 26.95 -10.11 0.91
N ARG A 179 27.44 -10.07 -0.35
CA ARG A 179 28.70 -9.40 -0.72
C ARG A 179 28.74 -7.89 -0.46
N ASP A 180 27.62 -7.20 -0.58
CA ASP A 180 27.53 -5.78 -0.24
C ASP A 180 27.47 -5.57 1.28
N ARG A 181 26.83 -6.49 2.03
CA ARG A 181 26.98 -6.51 3.51
C ARG A 181 28.41 -6.79 3.93
N ASP A 182 29.10 -7.69 3.24
CA ASP A 182 30.52 -7.97 3.50
C ASP A 182 31.38 -6.76 3.15
N ARG A 183 31.09 -6.05 2.05
CA ARG A 183 31.74 -4.77 1.73
C ARG A 183 31.53 -3.70 2.79
N ASP A 184 30.32 -3.53 3.30
CA ASP A 184 30.05 -2.55 4.35
C ASP A 184 30.78 -2.92 5.65
N ARG A 185 30.82 -4.22 5.97
CA ARG A 185 31.57 -4.75 7.12
C ARG A 185 33.08 -4.54 6.97
N ASP A 186 33.62 -4.71 5.77
CA ASP A 186 35.03 -4.45 5.48
C ASP A 186 35.34 -2.94 5.56
N ARG A 187 34.43 -2.09 5.09
CA ARG A 187 34.55 -0.62 5.19
C ARG A 187 34.63 -0.13 6.63
N ASP A 188 33.79 -0.69 7.51
CA ASP A 188 33.83 -0.37 8.93
C ASP A 188 35.13 -0.86 9.57
N ARG A 189 35.62 -2.05 9.16
CA ARG A 189 36.88 -2.62 9.65
C ARG A 189 38.08 -1.75 9.32
N ASP A 190 38.14 -1.21 8.11
CA ASP A 190 39.21 -0.30 7.69
C ASP A 190 39.16 1.02 8.47
N ARG A 191 37.96 1.52 8.76
CA ARG A 191 37.76 2.76 9.54
C ARG A 191 38.30 2.67 10.97
N TYR A 192 38.19 1.50 11.62
CA TYR A 192 38.79 1.29 12.94
C TYR A 192 40.32 1.20 12.86
N ARG A 193 40.85 0.58 11.80
CA ARG A 193 42.29 0.39 11.61
C ARG A 193 43.04 1.71 11.42
N ASP A 194 42.45 2.65 10.69
CA ASP A 194 43.02 3.98 10.51
C ASP A 194 43.02 4.78 11.82
N ARG A 195 41.94 4.67 12.60
CA ARG A 195 41.82 5.38 13.89
C ARG A 195 42.85 4.93 14.94
N ASP A 196 43.17 3.65 14.96
CA ASP A 196 44.22 3.14 15.86
C ASP A 196 45.62 3.56 15.40
N ARG A 197 45.85 3.64 14.09
CA ARG A 197 47.10 4.16 13.50
C ARG A 197 47.32 5.64 13.83
N ASP A 198 46.26 6.43 13.83
CA ASP A 198 46.31 7.84 14.22
C ASP A 198 46.61 8.00 15.72
N ARG A 199 46.05 7.14 16.58
CA ARG A 199 46.41 7.11 18.02
C ARG A 199 47.86 6.70 18.26
N GLU A 200 48.38 5.74 17.50
CA GLU A 200 49.80 5.38 17.56
C GLU A 200 50.68 6.56 17.14
N ARG A 201 50.33 7.26 16.04
CA ARG A 201 51.03 8.49 15.64
C ARG A 201 50.95 9.60 16.68
N GLU A 202 49.85 9.73 17.42
CA GLU A 202 49.76 10.68 18.54
C GLU A 202 50.63 10.27 19.73
N ARG A 203 50.77 8.97 20.02
CA ARG A 203 51.68 8.47 21.06
C ARG A 203 53.15 8.61 20.68
N GLU A 204 53.46 8.31 19.43
CA GLU A 204 54.81 8.40 18.87
C GLU A 204 55.18 9.82 18.49
N ARG A 205 54.22 10.75 18.41
CA ARG A 205 54.52 12.17 18.33
C ARG A 205 55.38 12.46 19.55
N PRO A 206 56.70 12.69 19.38
CA PRO A 206 57.52 13.09 20.49
C PRO A 206 56.81 14.33 21.03
N ARG A 207 56.60 14.39 22.34
CA ARG A 207 56.26 15.62 23.05
C ARG A 207 57.33 16.63 22.63
N ARG A 208 57.11 17.31 21.50
CA ARG A 208 57.84 18.50 21.12
C ARG A 208 57.45 19.47 22.20
N GLU A 209 58.30 19.46 23.21
CA GLU A 209 58.67 20.59 24.03
C GLU A 209 57.52 21.57 24.14
N SER A 210 56.74 21.36 25.19
CA SER A 210 56.14 22.45 25.93
C SER A 210 57.28 23.41 26.31
N LEU A 211 57.74 24.23 25.37
CA LEU A 211 58.57 25.38 25.66
C LEU A 211 57.72 26.29 26.53
N PRO A 212 58.11 26.53 27.79
CA PRO A 212 57.41 27.47 28.64
C PRO A 212 57.67 28.86 28.10
N GLY A 213 56.60 29.59 27.76
CA GLY A 213 56.69 31.03 27.52
C GLY A 213 56.40 31.46 26.10
N VAL A 214 55.12 31.42 25.72
CA VAL A 214 54.56 32.47 24.86
C VAL A 214 53.21 32.84 25.46
N GLU A 215 53.24 33.80 26.38
CA GLU A 215 52.07 34.61 26.73
C GLU A 215 51.56 35.25 25.44
N ARG A 216 50.47 34.72 24.89
CA ARG A 216 49.69 35.41 23.86
C ARG A 216 48.30 35.66 24.41
N ARG A 217 48.24 36.82 25.07
CA ARG A 217 47.22 37.86 24.95
C ARG A 217 45.83 37.37 24.52
N ASP A 218 44.92 37.50 25.47
CA ASP A 218 43.48 37.58 25.24
C ASP A 218 43.19 38.64 24.17
N GLU A 219 42.72 38.20 23.01
CA GLU A 219 42.07 39.07 22.05
C GLU A 219 40.70 38.46 21.73
N TYR A 220 39.71 38.93 22.50
CA TYR A 220 38.29 38.71 22.29
C TYR A 220 37.91 39.15 20.87
N THR A 221 37.81 38.20 19.94
CA THR A 221 37.13 38.42 18.67
C THR A 221 35.78 37.71 18.73
N GLN A 222 34.72 38.49 18.99
CA GLN A 222 33.34 38.04 18.87
C GLN A 222 33.06 37.64 17.41
N PRO A 223 32.57 36.43 17.12
CA PRO A 223 32.05 36.13 15.81
C PRO A 223 30.70 36.85 15.65
N ALA A 224 30.67 37.81 14.72
CA ALA A 224 29.45 38.47 14.28
C ALA A 224 28.46 37.42 13.76
N GLU A 225 27.23 37.46 14.25
CA GLU A 225 26.13 36.67 13.70
C GLU A 225 25.81 37.13 12.28
N PRO A 226 25.85 36.26 11.26
CA PRO A 226 25.24 36.57 9.99
C PRO A 226 23.73 36.40 10.13
N SER A 227 23.06 37.53 10.34
CA SER A 227 21.64 37.72 10.04
C SER A 227 21.39 37.44 8.55
N GLY A 228 21.15 36.18 8.22
CA GLY A 228 20.80 35.69 6.90
C GLY A 228 19.29 35.72 6.68
N SER A 229 18.79 36.91 6.36
CA SER A 229 17.46 37.12 5.78
C SER A 229 17.37 36.54 4.37
N GLY A 230 16.29 35.81 4.10
CA GLY A 230 15.63 35.82 2.79
C GLY A 230 16.20 34.88 1.73
N LEU A 231 15.49 33.77 1.50
CA LEU A 231 15.29 33.26 0.14
C LEU A 231 13.85 32.79 -0.01
N ASP A 232 13.05 33.77 -0.42
CA ASP A 232 11.80 33.64 -1.15
C ASP A 232 12.09 32.83 -2.43
N ARG A 233 11.67 31.56 -2.47
CA ARG A 233 11.89 30.68 -3.63
C ARG A 233 10.57 30.34 -4.31
N SER A 234 10.21 31.25 -5.20
CA SER A 234 9.82 30.98 -6.59
C SER A 234 8.67 30.00 -6.79
N GLN A 235 7.50 30.60 -7.00
CA GLN A 235 6.44 30.07 -7.85
C GLN A 235 7.02 29.61 -9.20
N SER A 236 7.00 28.31 -9.47
CA SER A 236 7.14 27.80 -10.82
C SER A 236 5.74 27.48 -11.35
N GLN A 237 5.21 28.40 -12.15
CA GLN A 237 4.18 28.11 -13.13
C GLN A 237 4.77 27.09 -14.12
N HIS A 238 4.19 25.91 -14.23
CA HIS A 238 4.50 25.01 -15.34
C HIS A 238 3.33 25.01 -16.31
N GLU A 239 3.66 25.47 -17.51
CA GLU A 239 2.84 25.65 -18.69
C GLU A 239 2.21 24.34 -19.20
N GLY A 240 0.93 24.46 -19.57
CA GLY A 240 0.39 24.15 -20.90
C GLY A 240 0.86 22.89 -21.63
N PHE A 241 0.00 21.87 -21.65
CA PHE A 241 -0.04 20.87 -22.72
C PHE A 241 -1.14 21.24 -23.72
N PRO A 242 -0.88 21.25 -25.04
CA PRO A 242 -1.93 21.38 -26.05
C PRO A 242 -2.65 20.03 -26.27
N PRO A 243 -3.93 20.06 -26.67
CA PRO A 243 -4.69 18.85 -26.98
C PRO A 243 -4.28 18.24 -28.32
N PRO A 244 -4.42 16.90 -28.49
CA PRO A 244 -4.21 16.21 -29.76
C PRO A 244 -5.38 16.42 -30.73
N GLU A 245 -5.05 16.40 -32.03
CA GLU A 245 -5.96 16.45 -33.20
C GLU A 245 -6.89 15.23 -33.29
#